data_AF-A0A4Q1AQV8-F1
#
_entry.id   AF-A0A4Q1AQV8-F1
#
_cell.length_a   1.000
_cell.length_b   1.000
_cell.length_c   1.000
_cell.angle_alpha   90.00
_cell.angle_beta   90.00
_cell.angle_gamma   90.00
#
_symmetry.space_group_name_H-M   'P 1'
#
loop_
_entity.id
_entity.type
_entity.pdbx_description
1 polymer ?
#
loop_
_entity_poly.entity_id
_entity_poly.type
_entity_poly.pdbx_seq_one_letter_code
_entity_poly.pdbx_strand_id
1 'polypeptide(L)'
;MNMKYINKELALKYLDYDIKLYKNILDGFKEQYNSLNFLKLEDTSFFKEVHQLKSISKNIGANELFKIAEDMNKNKSRKSETLLQKTLENVLSEINEISLTDINNTTKTPVEHYSKKELFEQISNGAIKNRPKKVEEPLEKLKQIQNLTDDEKILISKLDKEIKVYNFKNIVNILSK
;
A
#
# COMPACT_ATOMS: atom_id res chain seq x y z
N MET A 1 -6.23 -14.06 13.14
CA MET A 1 -6.20 -15.03 12.03
C MET A 1 -4.81 -14.99 11.42
N ASN A 2 -4.11 -16.12 11.29
CA ASN A 2 -2.74 -16.13 10.75
C ASN A 2 -2.82 -16.34 9.24
N MET A 3 -2.35 -15.35 8.48
CA MET A 3 -2.42 -15.36 7.03
C MET A 3 -1.25 -16.15 6.44
N LYS A 4 -1.53 -17.13 5.56
CA LYS A 4 -0.54 -18.09 5.06
C LYS A 4 0.00 -17.70 3.68
N TYR A 5 -0.87 -17.24 2.79
CA TYR A 5 -0.54 -16.88 1.40
C TYR A 5 -0.50 -15.37 1.19
N ILE A 6 -1.06 -14.59 2.11
CA ILE A 6 -1.06 -13.12 2.08
C ILE A 6 -0.22 -12.54 3.23
N ASN A 7 0.76 -11.70 2.92
CA ASN A 7 1.44 -10.90 3.93
C ASN A 7 0.77 -9.52 4.04
N LYS A 8 -0.24 -9.40 4.90
CA LYS A 8 -0.99 -8.15 5.13
C LYS A 8 -0.12 -7.00 5.61
N GLU A 9 0.80 -7.26 6.54
CA GLU A 9 1.74 -6.25 7.07
C GLU A 9 2.55 -5.59 5.94
N LEU A 10 3.10 -6.43 5.06
CA LEU A 10 3.88 -5.99 3.91
C LEU A 10 3.01 -5.25 2.88
N ALA A 11 1.81 -5.76 2.61
CA ALA A 11 0.87 -5.11 1.71
C ALA A 11 0.48 -3.71 2.20
N LEU A 12 0.11 -3.59 3.47
CA LEU A 12 -0.19 -2.31 4.11
C LEU A 12 1.02 -1.38 4.07
N LYS A 13 2.24 -1.88 4.31
CA LYS A 13 3.45 -1.07 4.18
C LYS A 13 3.62 -0.49 2.76
N TYR A 14 3.27 -1.24 1.70
CA TYR A 14 3.31 -0.71 0.32
C TYR A 14 2.22 0.31 0.03
N LEU A 15 1.09 0.20 0.74
CA LEU A 15 -0.07 1.08 0.63
C LEU A 15 -0.09 2.17 1.70
N ASP A 16 1.05 2.41 2.36
CA ASP A 16 1.19 3.47 3.36
C ASP A 16 0.20 3.33 4.52
N TYR A 17 -0.13 2.09 4.85
CA TYR A 17 -1.10 1.66 5.86
C TYR A 17 -2.53 2.13 5.59
N ASP A 18 -2.88 2.48 4.35
CA ASP A 18 -4.26 2.76 3.95
C ASP A 18 -5.08 1.47 3.88
N ILE A 19 -5.75 1.16 4.98
CA ILE A 19 -6.58 -0.04 5.15
C ILE A 19 -7.78 -0.03 4.20
N LYS A 20 -8.36 1.15 3.91
CA LYS A 20 -9.52 1.27 3.03
C LYS A 20 -9.14 0.96 1.59
N LEU A 21 -8.00 1.50 1.15
CA LEU A 21 -7.42 1.17 -0.14
C LEU A 21 -7.07 -0.31 -0.23
N TYR A 22 -6.46 -0.87 0.81
CA TYR A 22 -6.13 -2.30 0.85
C TYR A 22 -7.38 -3.17 0.70
N LYS A 23 -8.45 -2.85 1.44
CA LYS A 23 -9.75 -3.54 1.30
C LYS A 23 -10.28 -3.46 -0.12
N ASN A 24 -10.33 -2.26 -0.71
CA ASN A 24 -10.80 -2.08 -2.08
C ASN A 24 -9.98 -2.89 -3.10
N ILE A 25 -8.67 -3.02 -2.89
CA ILE A 25 -7.80 -3.84 -3.74
C ILE A 25 -8.12 -5.34 -3.56
N LEU A 26 -8.37 -5.81 -2.33
CA LEU A 26 -8.76 -7.20 -2.09
C LEU A 26 -10.12 -7.53 -2.72
N ASP A 27 -11.09 -6.63 -2.57
CA ASP A 27 -12.43 -6.77 -3.16
C ASP A 27 -12.33 -6.82 -4.70
N GLY A 28 -11.60 -5.87 -5.31
CA GLY A 28 -11.37 -5.87 -6.75
C GLY A 28 -10.58 -7.09 -7.26
N PHE A 29 -9.59 -7.57 -6.49
CA PHE A 29 -8.86 -8.80 -6.81
C PHE A 29 -9.81 -10.00 -6.83
N LYS A 30 -10.67 -10.11 -5.82
CA LYS A 30 -11.67 -11.18 -5.74
C LYS A 30 -12.64 -11.10 -6.91
N GLU A 31 -13.23 -9.93 -7.18
CA GLU A 31 -14.16 -9.74 -8.30
C GLU A 31 -13.54 -10.14 -9.64
N GLN A 32 -12.27 -9.77 -9.88
CA GLN A 32 -11.58 -10.07 -11.13
C GLN A 32 -11.25 -11.57 -11.29
N TYR A 33 -10.81 -12.23 -10.22
CA TYR A 33 -10.18 -13.55 -10.33
C TYR A 33 -11.04 -14.72 -9.83
N ASN A 34 -12.15 -14.48 -9.13
CA ASN A 34 -12.97 -15.56 -8.54
C ASN A 34 -13.55 -16.56 -9.57
N SER A 35 -13.77 -16.12 -10.81
CA SER A 35 -14.23 -16.98 -11.91
C SER A 35 -13.15 -17.30 -12.95
N LEU A 36 -11.90 -16.83 -12.74
CA LEU A 36 -10.83 -17.04 -13.70
C LEU A 36 -10.25 -18.45 -13.58
N ASN A 37 -10.10 -19.13 -14.71
CA ASN A 37 -9.39 -20.39 -14.79
C ASN A 37 -8.28 -20.29 -15.85
N PHE A 38 -7.03 -20.18 -15.37
CA PHE A 38 -5.86 -20.04 -16.22
C PHE A 38 -5.65 -21.23 -17.17
N LEU A 39 -6.08 -22.43 -16.77
CA LEU A 39 -5.93 -23.65 -17.56
C LEU A 39 -6.82 -23.67 -18.81
N LYS A 40 -7.82 -22.78 -18.88
CA LYS A 40 -8.76 -22.65 -20.00
C LYS A 40 -8.44 -21.47 -20.92
N LEU A 41 -7.39 -20.69 -20.62
CA LEU A 41 -7.04 -19.52 -21.42
C LEU A 41 -6.14 -19.91 -22.59
N GLU A 42 -6.40 -19.27 -23.73
CA GLU A 42 -5.50 -19.22 -24.88
C GLU A 42 -4.26 -18.38 -24.56
N ASP A 43 -3.12 -18.65 -25.19
CA ASP A 43 -1.82 -18.08 -24.84
C ASP A 43 -1.81 -16.54 -24.76
N THR A 44 -2.46 -15.86 -25.72
CA THR A 44 -2.49 -14.39 -25.73
C THR A 44 -3.22 -13.83 -24.51
N SER A 45 -4.37 -14.41 -24.17
CA SER A 45 -5.16 -14.03 -23.00
C SER A 45 -4.45 -14.45 -21.72
N PHE A 46 -3.86 -15.63 -21.70
CA PHE A 46 -3.09 -16.16 -20.59
C PHE A 46 -1.98 -15.19 -20.17
N PHE A 47 -1.10 -14.80 -21.08
CA PHE A 47 0.03 -13.93 -20.73
C PHE A 47 -0.40 -12.51 -20.38
N LYS A 48 -1.52 -12.03 -20.93
CA LYS A 48 -2.14 -10.76 -20.52
C LYS A 48 -2.61 -10.84 -19.07
N GLU A 49 -3.34 -11.89 -18.70
CA GLU A 49 -3.84 -12.09 -17.34
C GLU A 49 -2.69 -12.31 -16.35
N VAL A 50 -1.67 -13.11 -16.70
CA VAL A 50 -0.48 -13.29 -15.86
C VAL A 50 0.26 -11.97 -15.63
N HIS A 51 0.34 -11.09 -16.64
CA HIS A 51 0.96 -9.78 -16.47
C HIS A 51 0.19 -8.90 -15.48
N GLN A 52 -1.13 -8.87 -15.57
CA GLN A 52 -1.98 -8.11 -14.65
C GLN A 52 -1.91 -8.71 -13.24
N LEU A 53 -2.04 -10.02 -13.12
CA LEU A 53 -1.99 -10.76 -11.87
C LEU A 53 -0.69 -10.46 -11.13
N LYS A 54 0.46 -10.50 -11.82
CA LYS A 54 1.75 -10.09 -11.25
C LYS A 54 1.68 -8.73 -10.56
N SER A 55 1.10 -7.72 -11.22
CA SER A 55 1.05 -6.37 -10.65
C SER A 55 0.19 -6.33 -9.38
N ILE A 56 -0.97 -6.98 -9.39
CA ILE A 56 -1.93 -6.91 -8.30
C ILE A 56 -1.51 -7.80 -7.12
N SER A 57 -0.96 -8.99 -7.38
CA SER A 57 -0.47 -9.93 -6.36
C SER A 57 0.58 -9.29 -5.43
N LYS A 58 1.45 -8.42 -5.98
CA LYS A 58 2.41 -7.67 -5.17
C LYS A 58 1.73 -6.73 -4.17
N ASN A 59 0.68 -6.02 -4.62
CA ASN A 59 -0.02 -5.03 -3.81
C ASN A 59 -0.87 -5.65 -2.70
N ILE A 60 -1.30 -6.91 -2.88
CA ILE A 60 -2.01 -7.65 -1.83
C ILE A 60 -1.08 -8.47 -0.93
N GLY A 61 0.24 -8.41 -1.13
CA GLY A 61 1.19 -9.18 -0.33
C GLY A 61 1.20 -10.69 -0.63
N ALA A 62 0.64 -11.12 -1.77
CA ALA A 62 0.63 -12.51 -2.22
C ALA A 62 1.96 -12.85 -2.93
N ASN A 63 3.04 -12.93 -2.14
CA ASN A 63 4.40 -13.01 -2.66
C ASN A 63 4.67 -14.25 -3.52
N GLU A 64 4.09 -15.39 -3.17
CA GLU A 64 4.25 -16.63 -3.94
C GLU A 64 3.56 -16.50 -5.31
N LEU A 65 2.32 -16.00 -5.33
CA LEU A 65 1.57 -15.75 -6.55
C LEU A 65 2.29 -14.74 -7.46
N PHE A 66 2.84 -13.68 -6.87
CA PHE A 66 3.68 -12.70 -7.56
C PHE A 66 4.89 -13.37 -8.22
N LYS A 67 5.64 -14.21 -7.50
CA LYS A 67 6.85 -14.86 -8.02
C LYS A 67 6.54 -15.80 -9.18
N ILE A 68 5.48 -16.62 -9.05
CA ILE A 68 5.07 -17.53 -10.13
C ILE A 68 4.67 -16.71 -11.36
N ALA A 69 3.83 -15.69 -11.21
CA ALA A 69 3.40 -14.84 -12.31
C ALA A 69 4.59 -14.06 -12.94
N GLU A 70 5.55 -13.61 -12.14
CA GLU A 70 6.75 -12.94 -12.63
C GLU A 70 7.62 -13.88 -13.47
N ASP A 71 7.88 -15.09 -13.00
CA ASP A 71 8.67 -16.09 -13.73
C ASP A 71 8.04 -16.44 -15.07
N MET A 72 6.73 -16.74 -15.08
CA MET A 72 5.98 -17.07 -16.30
C MET A 72 5.98 -15.91 -17.30
N ASN A 73 5.90 -14.68 -16.82
CA ASN A 73 5.90 -13.49 -17.68
C ASN A 73 7.30 -13.19 -18.26
N LYS A 74 8.37 -13.42 -17.50
CA LYS A 74 9.76 -13.27 -17.95
C LYS A 74 10.13 -14.35 -18.97
N ASN A 75 9.80 -15.60 -18.67
CA ASN A 75 10.19 -16.75 -19.47
C ASN A 75 9.20 -17.07 -20.60
N LYS A 76 8.06 -16.36 -20.66
CA LYS A 76 6.96 -16.62 -21.62
C LYS A 76 6.58 -18.11 -21.67
N SER A 77 6.41 -18.70 -20.49
CA SER A 77 6.25 -20.14 -20.31
C SER A 77 4.99 -20.46 -19.50
N ARG A 78 4.29 -21.53 -19.90
CA ARG A 78 3.11 -22.09 -19.20
C ARG A 78 3.44 -23.23 -18.24
N LYS A 79 4.72 -23.59 -18.05
CA LYS A 79 5.14 -24.76 -17.24
C LYS A 79 4.56 -24.80 -15.82
N SER A 80 4.25 -23.64 -15.25
CA SER A 80 3.73 -23.52 -13.88
C SER A 80 2.26 -23.09 -13.81
N GLU A 81 1.48 -23.24 -14.89
CA GLU A 81 0.08 -22.79 -14.92
C GLU A 81 -0.82 -23.48 -13.89
N THR A 82 -0.64 -24.79 -13.67
CA THR A 82 -1.38 -25.54 -12.64
C THR A 82 -1.02 -25.05 -11.24
N LEU A 83 0.26 -24.73 -11.01
CA LEU A 83 0.71 -24.17 -9.75
C LEU A 83 0.16 -22.75 -9.57
N LEU A 84 0.18 -21.92 -10.62
CA LEU A 84 -0.40 -20.58 -10.61
C LEU A 84 -1.89 -20.62 -10.24
N GLN A 85 -2.66 -21.49 -10.88
CA GLN A 85 -4.10 -21.65 -10.62
C GLN A 85 -4.34 -22.07 -9.16
N LYS A 86 -3.62 -23.08 -8.67
CA LYS A 86 -3.75 -23.55 -7.28
C LYS A 86 -3.37 -22.46 -6.27
N THR A 87 -2.30 -21.72 -6.52
CA THR A 87 -1.87 -20.63 -5.63
C THR A 87 -2.87 -19.47 -5.66
N LEU A 88 -3.47 -19.16 -6.81
CA LEU A 88 -4.56 -18.19 -6.89
C LEU A 88 -5.77 -18.63 -6.05
N GLU A 89 -6.19 -19.89 -6.16
CA GLU A 89 -7.32 -20.43 -5.40
C GLU A 89 -7.08 -20.37 -3.89
N ASN A 90 -5.87 -20.68 -3.44
CA ASN A 90 -5.48 -20.55 -2.03
C ASN A 90 -5.57 -19.08 -1.55
N VAL A 91 -5.07 -18.13 -2.35
CA VAL A 91 -5.15 -16.70 -2.05
C VAL A 91 -6.62 -16.25 -1.99
N LEU A 92 -7.46 -16.66 -2.94
CA LEU A 92 -8.88 -16.34 -2.94
C LEU A 92 -9.63 -16.92 -1.74
N SER A 93 -9.32 -18.18 -1.35
CA SER A 93 -9.87 -18.79 -0.14
C SER A 93 -9.53 -17.96 1.08
N GLU A 94 -8.27 -17.56 1.21
CA GLU A 94 -7.81 -16.74 2.32
C GLU A 94 -8.49 -15.36 2.33
N ILE A 95 -8.67 -14.72 1.18
CA ILE A 95 -9.43 -13.46 1.06
C ILE A 95 -10.89 -13.65 1.50
N ASN A 96 -11.52 -14.78 1.16
CA ASN A 96 -12.88 -15.09 1.56
C ASN A 96 -13.04 -15.36 3.06
N GLU A 97 -12.01 -15.92 3.68
CA GLU A 97 -11.94 -16.15 5.13
C GLU A 97 -11.69 -14.85 5.91
N ILE A 98 -11.18 -13.79 5.27
CA ILE A 98 -11.06 -12.47 5.90
C ILE A 98 -12.47 -11.96 6.18
N SER A 99 -12.91 -12.11 7.42
CA SER A 99 -14.14 -11.49 7.90
C SER A 99 -13.94 -9.98 7.84
N LEU A 100 -14.57 -9.33 6.86
CA LEU A 100 -14.49 -7.87 6.64
C LEU A 100 -15.03 -7.06 7.84
N THR A 101 -15.66 -7.70 8.82
CA THR A 101 -16.00 -7.12 10.13
C THR A 101 -14.77 -6.81 11.00
N ASP A 102 -13.63 -7.46 10.78
CA ASP A 102 -12.35 -7.15 11.45
C ASP A 102 -11.64 -5.92 10.83
N ILE A 103 -12.20 -5.34 9.77
CA ILE A 103 -11.71 -4.09 9.15
C ILE A 103 -12.52 -2.87 9.65
N ASN A 104 -13.69 -3.09 10.26
CA ASN A 104 -14.54 -2.03 10.78
C ASN A 104 -14.36 -1.76 12.28
N ASN A 105 -13.64 -2.60 13.01
CA ASN A 105 -13.36 -2.39 14.43
C ASN A 105 -11.84 -2.36 14.68
N THR A 106 -11.41 -1.23 15.22
CA THR A 106 -10.02 -0.78 15.48
C THR A 106 -9.31 -0.24 14.22
N THR A 107 -9.04 1.05 14.10
CA THR A 107 -8.69 2.07 15.11
C THR A 107 -9.35 3.42 14.73
N LYS A 108 -10.20 4.01 15.58
CA LYS A 108 -9.77 5.23 16.32
C LYS A 108 -8.27 5.17 16.40
N THR A 109 -7.58 5.96 15.56
CA THR A 109 -6.12 6.15 15.59
C THR A 109 -5.69 5.86 17.02
N PRO A 110 -4.81 4.86 17.28
CA PRO A 110 -4.13 4.91 18.55
C PRO A 110 -3.61 6.35 18.61
N VAL A 111 -3.76 6.98 19.76
CA VAL A 111 -2.93 8.14 20.07
C VAL A 111 -1.51 7.56 20.09
N GLU A 112 -0.96 7.25 18.92
CA GLU A 112 0.44 7.05 18.69
C GLU A 112 0.98 8.40 19.09
N HIS A 113 1.67 8.40 20.23
CA HIS A 113 2.52 9.48 20.65
C HIS A 113 3.62 9.59 19.60
N TYR A 114 3.29 10.05 18.40
CA TYR A 114 4.26 10.44 17.41
C TYR A 114 5.05 11.56 18.07
N SER A 115 6.32 11.30 18.26
CA SER A 115 7.24 12.36 18.59
C SER A 115 7.23 13.37 17.44
N LYS A 116 7.40 14.66 17.75
CA LYS A 116 7.48 15.73 16.74
C LYS A 116 8.48 15.37 15.63
N LYS A 117 9.58 14.71 16.02
CA LYS A 117 10.64 14.24 15.13
C LYS A 117 10.13 13.27 14.06
N GLU A 118 9.30 12.30 14.44
CA GLU A 118 8.74 11.33 13.49
C GLU A 118 7.80 12.00 12.48
N LEU A 119 7.02 12.99 12.92
CA LEU A 119 6.16 13.75 12.01
C LEU A 119 6.98 14.58 11.03
N PHE A 120 8.06 15.24 11.47
CA PHE A 120 8.97 15.95 10.56
C PHE A 120 9.67 15.01 9.57
N GLU A 121 10.07 13.81 9.99
CA GLU A 121 10.63 12.79 9.09
C GLU A 121 9.61 12.30 8.05
N GLN A 122 8.34 12.14 8.43
CA GLN A 122 7.27 11.80 7.49
C GLN A 122 7.04 12.89 6.44
N ILE A 123 7.01 14.17 6.86
CA ILE A 123 6.91 15.33 5.96
C ILE A 123 8.09 15.36 4.99
N SER A 124 9.32 15.18 5.49
CA SER A 124 10.54 15.15 4.68
C SER A 124 10.49 14.02 3.65
N ASN A 125 10.19 12.79 4.07
CA ASN A 125 10.08 11.64 3.20
C ASN A 125 8.94 11.76 2.17
N GLY A 126 7.80 12.33 2.56
CA GLY A 126 6.69 12.64 1.68
C GLY A 126 7.06 13.65 0.61
N ALA A 127 7.80 14.70 0.99
CA ALA A 127 8.26 15.76 0.09
C ALA A 127 9.34 15.24 -0.88
N ILE A 128 10.31 14.45 -0.43
CA ILE A 128 11.31 13.80 -1.31
C ILE A 128 10.63 12.98 -2.41
N LYS A 129 9.52 12.32 -2.07
CA LYS A 129 8.76 11.46 -3.00
C LYS A 129 7.66 12.22 -3.76
N ASN A 130 7.54 13.53 -3.59
CA ASN A 130 6.49 14.38 -4.17
C ASN A 130 5.08 13.80 -3.94
N ARG A 131 4.77 13.36 -2.72
CA ARG A 131 3.46 12.76 -2.36
C ARG A 131 2.66 13.72 -1.46
N PRO A 132 1.76 14.56 -2.00
CA PRO A 132 1.07 15.61 -1.24
C PRO A 132 0.38 15.11 0.05
N LYS A 133 -0.42 14.05 -0.05
CA LYS A 133 -1.12 13.46 1.10
C LYS A 133 -0.19 13.04 2.24
N LYS A 134 1.02 12.57 1.91
CA LYS A 134 2.04 12.17 2.90
C LYS A 134 2.76 13.33 3.56
N VAL A 135 2.53 14.54 3.08
CA VAL A 135 3.09 15.76 3.66
C VAL A 135 1.99 16.51 4.42
N GLU A 136 0.77 16.52 3.87
CA GLU A 136 -0.42 17.15 4.48
C GLU A 136 -0.85 16.44 5.77
N GLU A 137 -0.99 15.10 5.77
CA GLU A 137 -1.47 14.37 6.94
C GLU A 137 -0.57 14.51 8.18
N PRO A 138 0.77 14.39 8.07
CA PRO A 138 1.63 14.59 9.24
C PRO A 138 1.71 16.05 9.68
N LEU A 139 1.52 17.02 8.77
CA LEU A 139 1.47 18.44 9.12
C LEU A 139 0.22 18.78 9.95
N GLU A 140 -0.94 18.26 9.57
CA GLU A 140 -2.17 18.43 10.35
C GLU A 140 -2.04 17.80 11.75
N LYS A 141 -1.35 16.66 11.85
CA LYS A 141 -1.01 16.06 13.15
C LYS A 141 -0.06 16.96 13.98
N LEU A 142 0.95 17.59 13.36
CA LEU A 142 1.83 18.53 14.05
C LEU A 142 1.08 19.74 14.60
N LYS A 143 0.13 20.30 13.83
CA LYS A 143 -0.68 21.46 14.26
C LYS A 143 -1.54 21.18 15.50
N GLN A 144 -1.86 19.92 15.77
CA GLN A 144 -2.67 19.51 16.92
C GLN A 144 -1.85 19.32 18.21
N ILE A 145 -0.51 19.42 18.15
CA ILE A 145 0.36 19.28 19.33
C ILE A 145 0.33 20.57 20.15
N GLN A 146 -0.02 20.46 21.44
CA GLN A 146 -0.12 21.62 22.34
C GLN A 146 1.24 22.19 22.78
N ASN A 147 2.28 21.35 22.88
CA ASN A 147 3.61 21.72 23.41
C ASN A 147 4.63 22.03 22.30
N LEU A 148 4.28 22.93 21.37
CA LEU A 148 5.18 23.42 20.33
C LEU A 148 5.98 24.63 20.81
N THR A 149 7.28 24.64 20.56
CA THR A 149 8.11 25.85 20.73
C THR A 149 7.74 26.88 19.66
N ASP A 150 8.11 28.13 19.88
CA ASP A 150 7.81 29.19 18.91
C ASP A 150 8.56 28.97 17.58
N ASP A 151 9.78 28.43 17.63
CA ASP A 151 10.53 28.01 16.44
C ASP A 151 9.81 26.90 15.67
N GLU A 152 9.25 25.91 16.37
CA GLU A 152 8.48 24.82 15.77
C GLU A 152 7.18 25.33 15.12
N LYS A 153 6.49 26.29 15.75
CA LYS A 153 5.29 26.91 15.16
C LYS A 153 5.63 27.69 13.89
N ILE A 154 6.74 28.44 13.91
CA ILE A 154 7.24 29.16 12.72
C ILE A 154 7.59 28.16 11.62
N LEU A 155 8.25 27.06 11.96
CA LEU A 155 8.60 25.99 11.01
C LEU A 155 7.35 25.36 10.40
N ILE A 156 6.35 24.99 11.20
CA ILE A 156 5.07 24.43 10.74
C ILE A 156 4.35 25.41 9.81
N SER A 157 4.34 26.70 10.13
CA SER A 157 3.72 27.72 9.26
C SER A 157 4.44 27.86 7.92
N LYS A 158 5.78 27.78 7.89
CA LYS A 158 6.57 27.77 6.65
C LYS A 158 6.23 26.54 5.81
N LEU A 159 6.21 25.35 6.43
CA LEU A 159 5.86 24.10 5.74
C LEU A 159 4.44 24.16 5.16
N ASP A 160 3.46 24.66 5.91
CA ASP A 160 2.07 24.80 5.45
C ASP A 160 1.95 25.66 4.18
N LYS A 161 2.71 26.75 4.09
CA LYS A 161 2.75 27.60 2.89
C LYS A 161 3.30 26.85 1.68
N GLU A 162 4.43 26.15 1.85
CA GLU A 162 5.07 25.41 0.77
C GLU A 162 4.24 24.20 0.30
N ILE A 163 3.54 23.54 1.22
CA ILE A 163 2.65 22.40 0.92
C ILE A 163 1.48 22.87 0.05
N LYS A 164 0.84 24.00 0.40
CA LYS A 164 -0.28 24.57 -0.36
C LYS A 164 0.05 24.91 -1.80
N VAL A 165 1.31 25.23 -2.08
CA VAL A 165 1.82 25.54 -3.43
C VAL A 165 2.57 24.36 -4.06
N TYR A 166 2.50 23.16 -3.47
CA TYR A 166 3.16 21.94 -3.93
C TYR A 166 4.68 22.08 -4.12
N ASN A 167 5.34 22.98 -3.36
CA ASN A 167 6.77 23.24 -3.47
C ASN A 167 7.60 22.26 -2.62
N PHE A 168 7.54 20.98 -2.98
CA PHE A 168 8.19 19.89 -2.25
C PHE A 168 9.71 20.04 -2.15
N LYS A 169 10.35 20.62 -3.16
CA LYS A 169 11.80 20.90 -3.12
C LYS A 169 12.18 21.84 -1.99
N ASN A 170 11.39 22.89 -1.77
CA ASN A 170 11.67 23.84 -0.69
C ASN A 170 11.35 23.25 0.69
N ILE A 171 10.33 22.39 0.79
CA ILE A 171 10.03 21.63 2.01
C ILE A 171 11.23 20.78 2.44
N VAL A 172 11.85 20.05 1.51
CA VAL A 172 13.07 19.28 1.80
C VAL A 172 14.21 20.18 2.27
N ASN A 173 14.41 21.34 1.62
CA ASN A 173 15.45 22.30 2.03
C ASN A 173 15.25 22.88 3.43
N ILE A 174 13.99 23.16 3.80
CA ILE A 174 13.62 23.69 5.12
C ILE A 174 13.91 22.66 6.22
N LEU A 175 13.67 21.37 5.95
CA LEU A 175 13.86 20.28 6.90
C LEU A 175 15.27 19.67 6.93
N SER A 176 16.13 20.02 5.97
CA SER A 176 17.53 19.54 5.91
C SER A 176 18.53 20.50 6.56
N LYS A 177 18.05 21.58 7.18
CA LYS A 177 18.84 22.58 7.90
C LYS A 177 18.68 22.36 9.40
#